data_AF-A0ABC8R998-F1
#
_entry.id   AF-A0ABC8R998-F1
#
_cell.length_a   1.000
_cell.length_b   1.000
_cell.length_c   1.000
_cell.angle_alpha   90.00
_cell.angle_beta   90.00
_cell.angle_gamma   90.00
#
_symmetry.space_group_name_H-M   'P 1'
#
loop_
_entity.id
_entity.type
_entity.pdbx_description
1 polymer ?
#
loop_
_entity_poly.entity_id
_entity_poly.type
_entity_poly.pdbx_seq_one_letter_code
_entity_poly.pdbx_strand_id
1 'polypeptide(L)'
;MACAFMATEDPKLMDRLQNLVQKCPYGVPAMYPTDEELIKLCMVNHIQRLGLAEHFNEEIEEILSHVYRTYNHNESRPTTVLNLAPAKIYKDSLAFRLLRMHGYNVTPWKFCWFLLHEDILNHIEENHEHFTSAMYNVYRATDLMFKGEYELEEARSLSGKVLEKAITLGTQGHNLAIFPGFQRLIENELSVPWLARLDHLDHRLWIEENKGYPPWIGKPSFFRNQTLLHNEKLMKLAVKNYEFRQTTYKNELEVMKRWSKEWGLSDMGFGREKTTYCYFAFASSSSLPHNSMIRMIFAKTATLITVADDFFDMEGALNELKRLTDAVQRWNGEGLTGHGKVIFNALDGLVSDLASEHLLQQGSNITKNLRDIWRETFVSWLVESTWSKTGYVPSMAEYLEFGATSIGTHTMTLPASCFLSSSLSPEKINPVRYETVTKLLMAIARLLNDTQSYQKEIEDGKINFVLLHMRENPEATIDDSIAYTREILEEKKKEFLQHVLMDGFSDLPKQCRLLHLSCLKVFNMFFNSTNLFDSNTELIQDIKKAIYVPLQVQNMTRVKLPLLVHSSPKKYSSITTAQFTHGLKYHNSRRIIRHPIPKIDSVDGCGKGFISTMFKFCFA
;
A
#
# COMPACT_ATOMS: atom_id res chain seq x y z
N MET A 1 -8.83 43.31 10.16
CA MET A 1 -10.15 43.88 10.55
C MET A 1 -9.99 44.96 11.61
N ALA A 2 -9.44 44.67 12.79
CA ALA A 2 -9.21 45.68 13.84
C ALA A 2 -8.36 46.88 13.38
N CYS A 3 -7.23 46.63 12.68
CA CYS A 3 -6.41 47.69 12.12
C CYS A 3 -7.16 48.57 11.09
N ALA A 4 -8.03 47.97 10.28
CA ALA A 4 -8.84 48.72 9.33
C ALA A 4 -9.89 49.57 10.05
N PHE A 5 -10.55 49.02 11.08
CA PHE A 5 -11.47 49.78 11.92
C PHE A 5 -10.78 50.97 12.60
N MET A 6 -9.59 50.79 13.17
CA MET A 6 -8.83 51.89 13.77
C MET A 6 -8.47 53.00 12.78
N ALA A 7 -8.37 52.68 11.48
CA ALA A 7 -8.05 53.64 10.44
C ALA A 7 -9.29 54.31 9.81
N THR A 8 -10.44 53.63 9.77
CA THR A 8 -11.63 54.10 9.05
C THR A 8 -12.81 54.46 9.93
N GLU A 9 -12.81 54.03 11.20
CA GLU A 9 -13.92 54.14 12.15
C GLU A 9 -15.27 53.59 11.62
N ASP A 10 -15.23 52.67 10.65
CA ASP A 10 -16.42 52.12 10.01
C ASP A 10 -17.28 51.31 11.02
N PRO A 11 -18.53 51.73 11.30
CA PRO A 11 -19.43 51.03 12.22
C PRO A 11 -19.68 49.57 11.85
N LYS A 12 -19.66 49.23 10.55
CA LYS A 12 -19.86 47.85 10.09
C LYS A 12 -18.71 46.93 10.50
N LEU A 13 -17.49 47.46 10.61
CA LEU A 13 -16.34 46.70 11.09
C LEU A 13 -16.41 46.49 12.60
N MET A 14 -16.91 47.48 13.36
CA MET A 14 -17.16 47.34 14.80
C MET A 14 -18.20 46.24 15.08
N ASP A 15 -19.35 46.26 14.39
CA ASP A 15 -20.38 45.24 14.55
C ASP A 15 -19.85 43.83 14.29
N ARG A 16 -19.02 43.66 13.24
CA ARG A 16 -18.35 42.39 12.92
C ARG A 16 -17.38 41.94 14.00
N LEU A 17 -16.58 42.85 14.55
CA LEU A 17 -15.64 42.55 15.65
C LEU A 17 -16.39 42.17 16.93
N GLN A 18 -17.47 42.87 17.28
CA GLN A 18 -18.30 42.54 18.44
C GLN A 18 -18.96 41.17 18.30
N ASN A 19 -19.51 40.86 17.12
CA ASN A 19 -20.11 39.56 16.84
C ASN A 19 -19.04 38.44 16.92
N LEU A 20 -17.83 38.69 16.43
CA LEU A 20 -16.70 37.76 16.54
C LEU A 20 -16.31 37.49 18.00
N VAL A 21 -16.21 38.53 18.83
CA VAL A 21 -15.88 38.39 20.26
C VAL A 21 -17.00 37.67 21.03
N GLN A 22 -18.28 37.93 20.70
CA GLN A 22 -19.41 37.21 21.30
C GLN A 22 -19.37 35.71 20.97
N LYS A 23 -19.02 35.34 19.74
CA LYS A 23 -18.91 33.94 19.31
C LYS A 23 -17.62 33.26 19.82
N CYS A 24 -16.58 34.03 20.11
CA CYS A 24 -15.28 33.54 20.56
C CYS A 24 -14.86 34.23 21.89
N PRO A 25 -15.57 33.96 23.01
CA PRO A 25 -15.43 34.72 24.25
C PRO A 25 -14.05 34.58 24.92
N TYR A 26 -13.28 33.56 24.57
CA TYR A 26 -11.95 33.28 25.14
C TYR A 26 -10.78 33.67 24.23
N GLY A 27 -11.06 34.38 23.14
CA GLY A 27 -10.06 34.85 22.17
C GLY A 27 -10.51 34.64 20.73
N VAL A 28 -10.28 35.64 19.89
CA VAL A 28 -10.68 35.58 18.47
C VAL A 28 -9.64 34.80 17.66
N PRO A 29 -10.06 33.88 16.77
CA PRO A 29 -9.14 33.21 15.88
C PRO A 29 -8.58 34.19 14.87
N ALA A 30 -7.41 33.86 14.32
CA ALA A 30 -6.77 34.72 13.34
C ALA A 30 -7.50 34.73 11.96
N MET A 31 -8.38 33.76 11.70
CA MET A 31 -9.35 33.78 10.61
C MET A 31 -10.75 33.35 11.08
N TYR A 32 -11.79 34.07 10.64
CA TYR A 32 -13.19 33.77 10.91
C TYR A 32 -14.10 34.23 9.75
N PRO A 33 -15.13 33.46 9.34
CA PRO A 33 -15.49 32.13 9.85
C PRO A 33 -14.43 31.08 9.50
N THR A 34 -14.34 30.03 10.30
CA THR A 34 -13.43 28.92 10.02
C THR A 34 -14.03 28.05 8.91
N ASP A 35 -13.20 27.58 7.98
CA ASP A 35 -13.64 26.67 6.92
C ASP A 35 -13.88 25.27 7.52
N GLU A 36 -15.15 25.00 7.88
CA GLU A 36 -15.56 23.73 8.49
C GLU A 36 -15.30 22.52 7.58
N GLU A 37 -15.44 22.70 6.27
CA GLU A 37 -15.20 21.64 5.29
C GLU A 37 -13.71 21.29 5.22
N LEU A 38 -12.82 22.29 5.22
CA LEU A 38 -11.38 22.09 5.33
C LEU A 38 -11.00 21.35 6.62
N ILE A 39 -11.61 21.70 7.77
CA ILE A 39 -11.38 20.98 9.03
C ILE A 39 -11.75 19.49 8.89
N LYS A 40 -12.95 19.20 8.37
CA LYS A 40 -13.42 17.82 8.16
C LYS A 40 -12.47 17.03 7.25
N LEU A 41 -12.04 17.63 6.14
CA LEU A 41 -11.05 17.02 5.23
C LEU A 41 -9.71 16.75 5.93
N CYS A 42 -9.23 17.69 6.75
CA CYS A 42 -8.00 17.52 7.53
C CYS A 42 -8.14 16.39 8.55
N MET A 43 -9.30 16.24 9.19
CA MET A 43 -9.59 15.14 10.11
C MET A 43 -9.58 13.78 9.40
N VAL A 44 -10.26 13.67 8.25
CA VAL A 44 -10.24 12.44 7.43
C VAL A 44 -8.81 12.06 7.04
N ASN A 45 -8.05 13.02 6.50
CA ASN A 45 -6.65 12.81 6.14
C ASN A 45 -5.80 12.38 7.33
N HIS A 46 -6.01 13.00 8.49
CA HIS A 46 -5.25 12.68 9.70
C HIS A 46 -5.55 11.27 10.21
N ILE A 47 -6.82 10.86 10.24
CA ILE A 47 -7.26 9.52 10.63
C ILE A 47 -6.68 8.46 9.68
N GLN A 48 -6.71 8.70 8.36
CA GLN A 48 -6.12 7.81 7.37
C GLN A 48 -4.62 7.65 7.58
N ARG A 49 -3.89 8.77 7.73
CA ARG A 49 -2.43 8.73 7.93
C ARG A 49 -2.01 8.10 9.26
N LEU A 50 -2.89 8.08 10.26
CA LEU A 50 -2.66 7.35 11.52
C LEU A 50 -2.93 5.85 11.41
N GLY A 51 -3.39 5.36 10.26
CA GLY A 51 -3.77 3.96 10.07
C GLY A 51 -5.03 3.59 10.84
N LEU A 52 -5.94 4.55 11.03
CA LEU A 52 -7.17 4.37 11.80
C LEU A 52 -8.44 4.36 10.93
N ALA A 53 -8.32 4.54 9.61
CA ALA A 53 -9.46 4.70 8.70
C ALA A 53 -10.53 3.59 8.85
N GLU A 54 -10.10 2.34 9.00
CA GLU A 54 -11.01 1.19 9.12
C GLU A 54 -11.98 1.27 10.31
N HIS A 55 -11.62 2.03 11.36
CA HIS A 55 -12.44 2.23 12.56
C HIS A 55 -13.45 3.37 12.41
N PHE A 56 -13.35 4.15 11.33
CA PHE A 56 -14.15 5.36 11.08
C PHE A 56 -14.71 5.38 9.65
N ASN A 57 -14.95 4.21 9.05
CA ASN A 57 -15.39 4.12 7.66
C ASN A 57 -16.71 4.86 7.43
N GLU A 58 -17.68 4.72 8.34
CA GLU A 58 -18.99 5.37 8.21
C GLU A 58 -18.87 6.90 8.25
N GLU A 59 -18.11 7.44 9.20
CA GLU A 59 -17.90 8.88 9.35
C GLU A 59 -17.10 9.46 8.18
N ILE A 60 -16.09 8.74 7.70
CA ILE A 60 -15.30 9.15 6.53
C ILE A 60 -16.20 9.23 5.29
N GLU A 61 -17.00 8.20 5.02
CA GLU A 61 -17.90 8.17 3.87
C GLU A 61 -18.99 9.27 3.97
N GLU A 62 -19.54 9.53 5.16
CA GLU A 62 -20.49 10.63 5.38
C GLU A 62 -19.86 12.00 5.04
N ILE A 63 -18.65 12.26 5.56
CA ILE A 63 -17.92 13.50 5.32
C ILE A 63 -17.63 13.66 3.83
N LEU A 64 -17.07 12.64 3.18
CA LEU A 64 -16.68 12.72 1.78
C LEU A 64 -17.89 12.85 0.85
N SER A 65 -19.00 12.18 1.16
CA SER A 65 -20.28 12.35 0.44
C SER A 65 -20.78 13.79 0.50
N HIS A 66 -20.68 14.44 1.67
CA HIS A 66 -21.03 15.85 1.81
C HIS A 66 -20.09 16.76 1.01
N VAL A 67 -18.77 16.57 1.13
CA VAL A 67 -17.76 17.35 0.37
C VAL A 67 -17.99 17.19 -1.13
N TYR A 68 -18.31 15.97 -1.60
CA TYR A 68 -18.54 15.72 -3.02
C TYR A 68 -19.72 16.52 -3.59
N ARG A 69 -20.81 16.65 -2.82
CA ARG A 69 -21.95 17.49 -3.22
C ARG A 69 -21.54 18.94 -3.38
N THR A 70 -20.80 19.49 -2.41
CA THR A 70 -20.26 20.85 -2.48
C THR A 70 -19.32 21.02 -3.67
N TYR A 71 -18.44 20.04 -3.89
CA TYR A 71 -17.47 20.01 -4.99
C TYR A 71 -18.16 20.10 -6.36
N ASN A 72 -19.30 19.44 -6.54
CA ASN A 72 -20.04 19.45 -7.80
C ASN A 72 -20.85 20.73 -8.03
N HIS A 73 -21.39 21.34 -6.98
CA HIS A 73 -22.23 22.54 -7.10
C HIS A 73 -21.45 23.85 -7.20
N ASN A 74 -20.22 23.91 -6.68
CA ASN A 74 -19.40 25.10 -6.76
C ASN A 74 -18.62 25.14 -8.08
N GLU A 75 -18.80 26.23 -8.85
CA GLU A 75 -17.79 26.63 -9.82
C GLU A 75 -16.49 26.92 -9.07
N SER A 76 -15.36 26.36 -9.52
CA SER A 76 -14.04 26.70 -8.96
C SER A 76 -13.77 28.17 -9.21
N ARG A 77 -14.13 29.03 -8.26
CA ARG A 77 -13.80 30.44 -8.32
C ARG A 77 -12.38 30.63 -7.80
N PRO A 78 -11.44 31.16 -8.61
CA PRO A 78 -10.12 31.52 -8.11
C PRO A 78 -10.27 32.55 -6.99
N THR A 79 -9.42 32.46 -5.96
CA THR A 79 -9.46 33.46 -4.89
C THR A 79 -8.82 34.74 -5.41
N THR A 80 -9.56 35.84 -5.40
CA THR A 80 -9.03 37.19 -5.74
C THR A 80 -8.10 37.77 -4.67
N VAL A 81 -7.90 37.07 -3.55
CA VAL A 81 -7.06 37.46 -2.42
C VAL A 81 -5.84 36.54 -2.36
N LEU A 82 -4.68 37.02 -2.82
CA LEU A 82 -3.42 36.25 -2.91
C LEU A 82 -3.04 35.55 -1.59
N ASN A 83 -3.20 36.24 -0.45
CA ASN A 83 -2.89 35.68 0.88
C ASN A 83 -3.73 34.46 1.28
N LEU A 84 -4.88 34.22 0.63
CA LEU A 84 -5.74 33.07 0.87
C LEU A 84 -5.49 31.92 -0.12
N ALA A 85 -4.64 32.14 -1.14
CA ALA A 85 -4.34 31.13 -2.16
C ALA A 85 -3.74 29.84 -1.56
N PRO A 86 -2.76 29.87 -0.61
CA PRO A 86 -2.22 28.64 -0.03
C PRO A 86 -3.29 27.75 0.61
N ALA A 87 -4.21 28.36 1.37
CA ALA A 87 -5.28 27.64 2.07
C ALA A 87 -6.26 26.99 1.09
N LYS A 88 -6.63 27.72 0.03
CA LYS A 88 -7.55 27.20 -0.99
C LYS A 88 -6.91 26.10 -1.82
N ILE A 89 -5.66 26.28 -2.27
CA ILE A 89 -4.92 25.22 -3.00
C ILE A 89 -4.81 23.97 -2.13
N TYR A 90 -4.49 24.13 -0.84
CA TYR A 90 -4.46 23.01 0.10
C TYR A 90 -5.82 22.30 0.17
N LYS A 91 -6.91 23.06 0.39
CA LYS A 91 -8.25 22.50 0.52
C LYS A 91 -8.66 21.74 -0.73
N ASP A 92 -8.51 22.35 -1.90
CA ASP A 92 -8.98 21.80 -3.16
C ASP A 92 -8.15 20.56 -3.55
N SER A 93 -6.83 20.60 -3.40
CA SER A 93 -5.96 19.44 -3.66
C SER A 93 -6.23 18.29 -2.68
N LEU A 94 -6.49 18.59 -1.40
CA LEU A 94 -6.85 17.58 -0.41
C LEU A 94 -8.22 16.96 -0.70
N ALA A 95 -9.21 17.78 -1.03
CA ALA A 95 -10.54 17.32 -1.43
C ALA A 95 -10.46 16.41 -2.64
N PHE A 96 -9.79 16.86 -3.72
CA PHE A 96 -9.56 16.07 -4.92
C PHE A 96 -8.94 14.71 -4.59
N ARG A 97 -7.84 14.70 -3.83
CA ARG A 97 -7.12 13.46 -3.49
C ARG A 97 -8.01 12.49 -2.70
N LEU A 98 -8.65 12.97 -1.63
CA LEU A 98 -9.49 12.12 -0.78
C LEU A 98 -10.73 11.60 -1.53
N LEU A 99 -11.41 12.46 -2.28
CA LEU A 99 -12.56 12.07 -3.08
C LEU A 99 -12.17 11.00 -4.12
N ARG A 100 -11.09 11.21 -4.86
CA ARG A 100 -10.61 10.27 -5.87
C ARG A 100 -10.22 8.92 -5.27
N MET A 101 -9.51 8.91 -4.13
CA MET A 101 -9.17 7.66 -3.43
C MET A 101 -10.40 6.86 -2.98
N HIS A 102 -11.53 7.54 -2.73
CA HIS A 102 -12.78 6.90 -2.31
C HIS A 102 -13.71 6.54 -3.48
N GLY A 103 -13.33 6.84 -4.72
CA GLY A 103 -14.05 6.45 -5.92
C GLY A 103 -14.98 7.50 -6.50
N TYR A 104 -14.95 8.72 -5.95
CA TYR A 104 -15.72 9.83 -6.51
C TYR A 104 -15.09 10.34 -7.81
N ASN A 105 -15.93 10.56 -8.82
CA ASN A 105 -15.51 11.16 -10.07
C ASN A 105 -15.28 12.67 -9.88
N VAL A 106 -14.01 13.06 -9.83
CA VAL A 106 -13.55 14.45 -9.66
C VAL A 106 -12.58 14.82 -10.77
N THR A 107 -12.70 16.04 -11.28
CA THR A 107 -11.85 16.55 -12.37
C THR A 107 -10.66 17.34 -11.83
N PRO A 108 -9.43 17.19 -12.37
CA PRO A 108 -8.26 17.87 -11.82
C PRO A 108 -8.28 19.39 -12.00
N TRP A 109 -8.83 19.90 -13.11
CA TRP A 109 -8.96 21.34 -13.36
C TRP A 109 -9.57 22.14 -12.19
N LYS A 110 -10.46 21.52 -11.39
CA LYS A 110 -11.11 22.18 -10.26
C LYS A 110 -10.17 22.57 -9.14
N PHE A 111 -9.04 21.86 -8.98
CA PHE A 111 -8.00 22.21 -8.01
C PHE A 111 -6.76 22.80 -8.69
N CYS A 112 -6.45 22.42 -9.94
CA CYS A 112 -5.33 22.95 -10.72
C CYS A 112 -5.54 24.39 -11.23
N TRP A 113 -6.62 25.06 -10.81
CA TRP A 113 -6.95 26.44 -11.21
C TRP A 113 -5.77 27.42 -11.05
N PHE A 114 -4.91 27.23 -10.03
CA PHE A 114 -3.76 28.11 -9.76
C PHE A 114 -2.71 28.12 -10.88
N LEU A 115 -2.66 27.10 -11.74
CA LEU A 115 -1.77 27.07 -12.91
C LEU A 115 -2.17 28.09 -13.99
N LEU A 116 -3.44 28.52 -14.00
CA LEU A 116 -3.97 29.46 -14.98
C LEU A 116 -3.79 30.93 -14.57
N HIS A 117 -3.15 31.19 -13.43
CA HIS A 117 -3.05 32.51 -12.80
C HIS A 117 -1.58 32.88 -12.55
N GLU A 118 -1.01 33.66 -13.46
CA GLU A 118 0.39 34.10 -13.42
C GLU A 118 0.75 34.86 -12.14
N ASP A 119 -0.18 35.68 -11.63
CA ASP A 119 -0.03 36.39 -10.35
C ASP A 119 0.12 35.43 -9.16
N ILE A 120 -0.58 34.29 -9.19
CA ILE A 120 -0.48 33.25 -8.16
C ILE A 120 0.82 32.47 -8.30
N LEU A 121 1.22 32.14 -9.53
CA LEU A 121 2.51 31.48 -9.79
C LEU A 121 3.68 32.33 -9.29
N ASN A 122 3.69 33.62 -9.63
CA ASN A 122 4.68 34.58 -9.11
C ASN A 122 4.65 34.64 -7.58
N HIS A 123 3.46 34.65 -6.98
CA HIS A 123 3.33 34.66 -5.52
C HIS A 123 3.87 33.37 -4.86
N ILE A 124 3.69 32.21 -5.50
CA ILE A 124 4.27 30.92 -5.07
C ILE A 124 5.79 30.99 -5.10
N GLU A 125 6.39 31.52 -6.17
CA GLU A 125 7.84 31.61 -6.33
C GLU A 125 8.49 32.53 -5.29
N GLU A 126 7.89 33.71 -5.08
CA GLU A 126 8.34 34.71 -4.11
C GLU A 126 8.16 34.24 -2.65
N ASN A 127 7.07 33.51 -2.36
CA ASN A 127 6.65 33.15 -1.00
C ASN A 127 6.59 31.63 -0.76
N HIS A 128 7.48 30.87 -1.40
CA HIS A 128 7.52 29.40 -1.40
C HIS A 128 7.38 28.74 -0.01
N GLU A 129 7.92 29.34 1.05
CA GLU A 129 7.75 28.84 2.43
C GLU A 129 6.27 28.77 2.85
N HIS A 130 5.49 29.80 2.52
CA HIS A 130 4.06 29.86 2.86
C HIS A 130 3.22 28.88 2.03
N PHE A 131 3.72 28.44 0.88
CA PHE A 131 3.07 27.47 0.02
C PHE A 131 3.54 26.04 0.24
N THR A 132 4.56 25.80 1.05
CA THR A 132 5.17 24.46 1.22
C THR A 132 4.14 23.40 1.62
N SER A 133 3.28 23.67 2.61
CA SER A 133 2.24 22.71 3.02
C SER A 133 1.15 22.49 1.96
N ALA A 134 0.83 23.51 1.16
CA ALA A 134 -0.11 23.40 0.05
C ALA A 134 0.51 22.57 -1.09
N MET A 135 1.74 22.89 -1.49
CA MET A 135 2.48 22.15 -2.52
C MET A 135 2.76 20.71 -2.12
N TYR A 136 2.97 20.42 -0.83
CA TYR A 136 3.04 19.05 -0.33
C TYR A 136 1.73 18.29 -0.62
N ASN A 137 0.56 18.90 -0.46
CA ASN A 137 -0.70 18.23 -0.79
C ASN A 137 -0.99 18.17 -2.29
N VAL A 138 -0.58 19.18 -3.06
CA VAL A 138 -0.63 19.15 -4.53
C VAL A 138 0.22 17.99 -5.04
N TYR A 139 1.48 17.87 -4.61
CA TYR A 139 2.36 16.79 -5.03
C TYR A 139 1.72 15.42 -4.79
N ARG A 140 1.14 15.22 -3.60
CA ARG A 140 0.40 14.00 -3.25
C ARG A 140 -0.87 13.78 -4.05
N ALA A 141 -1.58 14.85 -4.41
CA ALA A 141 -2.78 14.75 -5.24
C ALA A 141 -2.42 14.24 -6.64
N THR A 142 -1.26 14.63 -7.16
CA THR A 142 -0.78 14.22 -8.49
C THR A 142 -0.35 12.75 -8.56
N ASP A 143 -0.18 12.05 -7.44
CA ASP A 143 0.04 10.59 -7.42
C ASP A 143 -1.18 9.80 -7.93
N LEU A 144 -2.35 10.43 -8.03
CA LEU A 144 -3.61 9.83 -8.48
C LEU A 144 -4.01 10.24 -9.90
N MET A 145 -3.01 10.54 -10.72
CA MET A 145 -3.18 10.96 -12.11
C MET A 145 -3.66 9.82 -13.01
N PHE A 146 -4.62 10.13 -13.89
CA PHE A 146 -5.07 9.26 -14.96
C PHE A 146 -4.50 9.71 -16.31
N LYS A 147 -4.66 8.84 -17.32
CA LYS A 147 -4.17 9.11 -18.66
C LYS A 147 -4.84 10.37 -19.25
N GLY A 148 -4.04 11.28 -19.80
CA GLY A 148 -4.50 12.51 -20.44
C GLY A 148 -4.79 13.67 -19.49
N GLU A 149 -4.49 13.55 -18.19
CA GLU A 149 -4.63 14.63 -17.20
C GLU A 149 -3.35 15.48 -17.11
N TYR A 150 -3.01 16.19 -18.19
CA TYR A 150 -1.76 16.96 -18.33
C TYR A 150 -1.60 18.06 -17.27
N GLU A 151 -2.70 18.62 -16.76
CA GLU A 151 -2.65 19.62 -15.70
C GLU A 151 -2.08 19.07 -14.38
N LEU A 152 -2.18 17.76 -14.16
CA LEU A 152 -1.57 17.11 -13.01
C LEU A 152 -0.06 16.94 -13.20
N GLU A 153 0.41 16.75 -14.44
CA GLU A 153 1.84 16.64 -14.76
C GLU A 153 2.54 17.97 -14.50
N GLU A 154 1.92 19.07 -14.94
CA GLU A 154 2.39 20.42 -14.67
C GLU A 154 2.37 20.73 -13.16
N ALA A 155 1.25 20.41 -12.47
CA ALA A 155 1.15 20.58 -11.02
C ALA A 155 2.20 19.76 -10.26
N ARG A 156 2.53 18.54 -10.71
CA ARG A 156 3.56 17.68 -10.11
C ARG A 156 4.94 18.30 -10.26
N SER A 157 5.27 18.79 -11.46
CA SER A 157 6.55 19.45 -11.75
C SER A 157 6.74 20.70 -10.89
N LEU A 158 5.73 21.59 -10.84
CA LEU A 158 5.78 22.81 -10.05
C LEU A 158 5.87 22.52 -8.54
N SER A 159 5.01 21.65 -8.02
CA SER A 159 5.02 21.31 -6.60
C SER A 159 6.32 20.62 -6.17
N GLY A 160 6.88 19.74 -7.00
CA GLY A 160 8.20 19.13 -6.76
C GLY A 160 9.31 20.16 -6.60
N LYS A 161 9.43 21.11 -7.54
CA LYS A 161 10.42 22.19 -7.50
C LYS A 161 10.31 23.05 -6.22
N VAL A 162 9.07 23.38 -5.82
CA VAL A 162 8.83 24.15 -4.59
C VAL A 162 9.27 23.38 -3.34
N LEU A 163 8.99 22.06 -3.29
CA LEU A 163 9.36 21.20 -2.17
C LEU A 163 10.87 20.96 -2.08
N GLU A 164 11.57 20.79 -3.20
CA GLU A 164 13.03 20.70 -3.26
C GLU A 164 13.69 22.00 -2.77
N LYS A 165 13.16 23.15 -3.20
CA LYS A 165 13.59 24.47 -2.71
C LYS A 165 13.38 24.61 -1.20
N ALA A 166 12.27 24.09 -0.67
CA ALA A 166 11.99 24.10 0.76
C ALA A 166 13.00 23.28 1.58
N ILE A 167 13.40 22.09 1.09
CA ILE A 167 14.41 21.23 1.76
C ILE A 167 15.81 21.90 1.75
N THR A 168 16.22 22.43 0.60
CA THR A 168 17.55 23.05 0.44
C THR A 168 17.73 24.25 1.36
N LEU A 169 16.71 25.09 1.54
CA LEU A 169 16.74 26.24 2.45
C LEU A 169 16.65 25.85 3.93
N GLY A 170 15.91 24.79 4.27
CA GLY A 170 15.86 24.25 5.63
C GLY A 170 17.21 23.72 6.12
N THR A 171 17.98 23.07 5.23
CA THR A 171 19.30 22.50 5.54
C THR A 171 20.37 23.56 5.79
N GLN A 172 20.22 24.77 5.21
CA GLN A 172 21.17 25.88 5.37
C GLN A 172 20.95 26.70 6.67
N GLY A 173 20.05 26.26 7.57
CA GLY A 173 19.80 26.93 8.85
C GLY A 173 19.11 28.30 8.75
N HIS A 174 18.70 28.71 7.54
CA HIS A 174 18.03 29.98 7.30
C HIS A 174 16.51 29.92 7.48
N ASN A 175 15.93 28.71 7.64
CA ASN A 175 14.49 28.53 7.66
C ASN A 175 13.94 28.14 9.04
N LEU A 176 13.42 29.12 9.79
CA LEU A 176 12.67 28.91 11.04
C LEU A 176 11.25 28.34 10.79
N ALA A 177 10.84 28.16 9.53
CA ALA A 177 9.46 27.87 9.16
C ALA A 177 9.13 26.40 8.87
N ILE A 178 10.09 25.47 8.81
CA ILE A 178 9.77 24.03 8.62
C ILE A 178 10.34 23.25 9.80
N PHE A 179 9.49 22.60 10.59
CA PHE A 179 10.00 21.76 11.67
C PHE A 179 10.62 20.47 11.11
N PRO A 180 11.63 19.89 11.79
CA PRO A 180 12.40 18.75 11.26
C PRO A 180 11.56 17.56 10.82
N GLY A 181 10.48 17.24 11.56
CA GLY A 181 9.57 16.17 11.20
C GLY A 181 8.81 16.41 9.89
N PHE A 182 8.41 17.65 9.57
CA PHE A 182 7.76 17.95 8.30
C PHE A 182 8.74 17.92 7.14
N GLN A 183 9.98 18.41 7.35
CA GLN A 183 11.05 18.27 6.36
C GLN A 183 11.27 16.79 5.99
N ARG A 184 11.38 15.89 6.99
CA ARG A 184 11.52 14.45 6.75
C ARG A 184 10.34 13.84 6.00
N LEU A 185 9.12 14.34 6.21
CA LEU A 185 7.96 13.89 5.44
C LEU A 185 8.05 14.32 3.98
N ILE A 186 8.53 15.53 3.69
CA ILE A 186 8.74 16.01 2.32
C ILE A 186 9.85 15.20 1.65
N GLU A 187 10.97 14.98 2.33
CA GLU A 187 12.09 14.16 1.83
C GLU A 187 11.63 12.74 1.49
N ASN A 188 10.79 12.12 2.32
CA ASN A 188 10.21 10.81 2.05
C ASN A 188 9.25 10.82 0.86
N GLU A 189 8.42 11.86 0.73
CA GLU A 189 7.44 11.99 -0.35
C GLU A 189 8.11 12.16 -1.73
N LEU A 190 9.23 12.90 -1.79
CA LEU A 190 10.00 13.11 -3.02
C LEU A 190 10.90 11.92 -3.37
N SER A 191 11.40 11.18 -2.37
CA SER A 191 12.36 10.08 -2.60
C SER A 191 11.71 8.73 -2.90
N VAL A 192 10.49 8.48 -2.40
CA VAL A 192 9.79 7.20 -2.60
C VAL A 192 8.42 7.44 -3.24
N PRO A 193 8.20 7.00 -4.49
CA PRO A 193 6.90 7.12 -5.15
C PRO A 193 5.75 6.52 -4.33
N TRP A 194 4.54 7.09 -4.42
CA TRP A 194 3.37 6.60 -3.68
C TRP A 194 3.08 5.10 -3.86
N LEU A 195 3.20 4.62 -5.10
CA LEU A 195 3.02 3.21 -5.40
C LEU A 195 4.09 2.32 -4.75
N ALA A 196 5.28 2.83 -4.43
CA ALA A 196 6.36 2.07 -3.82
C ALA A 196 6.36 2.15 -2.27
N ARG A 197 5.45 2.91 -1.66
CA ARG A 197 5.35 3.08 -0.20
C ARG A 197 4.42 2.06 0.45
N LEU A 198 4.87 1.45 1.55
CA LEU A 198 4.07 0.48 2.32
C LEU A 198 3.24 1.21 3.39
N ASP A 199 1.91 1.11 3.30
CA ASP A 199 0.94 1.82 4.18
C ASP A 199 1.31 1.71 5.67
N HIS A 200 1.67 0.51 6.14
CA HIS A 200 2.01 0.30 7.54
C HIS A 200 3.28 1.07 7.97
N LEU A 201 4.28 1.19 7.10
CA LEU A 201 5.48 1.98 7.39
C LEU A 201 5.20 3.49 7.28
N ASP A 202 4.34 3.90 6.35
CA ASP A 202 3.87 5.30 6.25
C ASP A 202 3.08 5.73 7.49
N HIS A 203 2.23 4.86 8.04
CA HIS A 203 1.55 5.11 9.32
C HIS A 203 2.54 5.28 10.46
N ARG A 204 3.57 4.42 10.51
CA ARG A 204 4.64 4.55 11.51
C ARG A 204 5.35 5.89 11.39
N LEU A 205 5.79 6.25 10.18
CA LEU A 205 6.47 7.51 9.92
C LEU A 205 5.58 8.67 10.38
N TRP A 206 4.30 8.67 10.04
CA TRP A 206 3.38 9.71 10.47
C TRP A 206 3.19 9.77 11.99
N ILE A 207 3.03 8.63 12.66
CA ILE A 207 2.92 8.57 14.13
C ILE A 207 4.21 9.07 14.80
N GLU A 208 5.37 8.72 14.24
CA GLU A 208 6.68 9.07 14.80
C GLU A 208 7.10 10.51 14.54
N GLU A 209 6.66 11.13 13.44
CA GLU A 209 6.95 12.53 13.12
C GLU A 209 5.96 13.53 13.73
N ASN A 210 4.72 13.09 13.99
CA ASN A 210 3.66 13.96 14.51
C ASN A 210 3.69 14.12 16.05
N LYS A 211 4.89 14.03 16.65
CA LYS A 211 5.12 13.99 18.11
C LYS A 211 4.97 15.31 18.85
N GLY A 212 4.64 16.41 18.19
CA GLY A 212 4.58 17.70 18.88
C GLY A 212 3.86 18.84 18.19
N TYR A 213 3.72 18.83 16.86
CA TYR A 213 3.06 19.90 16.11
C TYR A 213 2.51 19.35 14.80
N PRO A 214 1.25 19.63 14.42
CA PRO A 214 0.79 19.28 13.09
C PRO A 214 1.58 20.10 12.03
N PRO A 215 1.84 19.52 10.82
CA PRO A 215 2.71 20.03 9.72
C PRO A 215 2.30 21.35 9.04
N TRP A 216 1.76 22.29 9.79
CA TRP A 216 1.28 23.56 9.28
C TRP A 216 2.18 24.69 9.77
N ILE A 217 3.01 25.22 8.86
CA ILE A 217 3.67 26.50 9.09
C ILE A 217 3.55 27.36 7.84
N GLY A 218 2.72 28.40 7.96
CA GLY A 218 3.12 29.77 7.66
C GLY A 218 3.14 30.54 8.99
N LYS A 219 3.48 31.83 9.00
CA LYS A 219 3.44 32.73 10.20
C LYS A 219 2.26 32.41 11.16
N PRO A 220 2.39 32.64 12.49
CA PRO A 220 1.63 32.00 13.59
C PRO A 220 0.09 32.18 13.62
N SER A 221 -0.51 32.63 12.53
CA SER A 221 -1.85 33.19 12.46
C SER A 221 -2.72 32.67 11.31
N PHE A 222 -2.34 31.67 10.50
CA PHE A 222 -3.25 31.25 9.42
C PHE A 222 -4.15 30.06 9.80
N PHE A 223 -3.65 29.05 10.52
CA PHE A 223 -4.46 27.89 10.94
C PHE A 223 -4.01 27.28 12.26
N ARG A 224 -4.02 28.07 13.35
CA ARG A 224 -3.84 27.53 14.71
C ARG A 224 -5.08 26.77 15.19
N ASN A 225 -5.57 25.79 14.43
CA ASN A 225 -6.47 24.75 14.94
C ASN A 225 -5.64 23.62 15.58
N GLN A 226 -4.67 24.01 16.41
CA GLN A 226 -3.76 23.13 17.15
C GLN A 226 -4.55 22.15 18.04
N THR A 227 -5.71 22.56 18.55
CA THR A 227 -6.51 21.80 19.52
C THR A 227 -7.39 20.71 18.91
N LEU A 228 -7.77 20.82 17.63
CA LEU A 228 -8.66 19.85 16.96
C LEU A 228 -7.90 18.66 16.35
N LEU A 229 -6.70 18.92 15.83
CA LEU A 229 -5.86 17.89 15.18
C LEU A 229 -4.84 17.25 16.14
N HIS A 230 -4.49 17.90 17.25
CA HIS A 230 -3.68 17.29 18.30
C HIS A 230 -4.59 16.61 19.34
N ASN A 231 -5.30 15.58 18.90
CA ASN A 231 -6.13 14.79 19.79
C ASN A 231 -5.28 13.67 20.41
N GLU A 232 -4.88 13.86 21.68
CA GLU A 232 -4.12 12.84 22.41
C GLU A 232 -4.79 11.46 22.41
N LYS A 233 -6.13 11.41 22.43
CA LYS A 233 -6.87 10.14 22.40
C LYS A 233 -6.67 9.44 21.05
N LEU A 234 -6.70 10.19 19.96
CA LEU A 234 -6.50 9.67 18.62
C LEU A 234 -5.05 9.17 18.43
N MET A 235 -4.06 9.92 18.92
CA MET A 235 -2.66 9.46 18.92
C MET A 235 -2.46 8.20 19.78
N LYS A 236 -3.06 8.15 20.98
CA LYS A 236 -3.04 6.95 21.83
C LYS A 236 -3.68 5.74 21.12
N LEU A 237 -4.80 5.95 20.44
CA LEU A 237 -5.46 4.92 19.65
C LEU A 237 -4.57 4.45 18.49
N ALA A 238 -3.93 5.36 17.75
CA ALA A 238 -3.02 5.05 16.65
C ALA A 238 -1.84 4.18 17.11
N VAL A 239 -1.20 4.54 18.23
CA VAL A 239 -0.12 3.75 18.82
C VAL A 239 -0.60 2.35 19.20
N LYS A 240 -1.76 2.25 19.86
CA LYS A 240 -2.34 0.96 20.26
C LYS A 240 -2.72 0.09 19.08
N ASN A 241 -3.31 0.68 18.04
CA ASN A 241 -3.65 0.00 16.79
C ASN A 241 -2.39 -0.54 16.09
N TYR A 242 -1.32 0.27 16.06
CA TYR A 242 -0.04 -0.15 15.49
C TYR A 242 0.58 -1.32 16.26
N GLU A 243 0.66 -1.24 17.59
CA GLU A 243 1.16 -2.32 18.45
C GLU A 243 0.36 -3.62 18.28
N PHE A 244 -0.97 -3.51 18.13
CA PHE A 244 -1.84 -4.64 17.87
C PHE A 244 -1.56 -5.30 16.51
N ARG A 245 -1.39 -4.49 15.45
CA ARG A 245 -0.99 -4.97 14.12
C ARG A 245 0.38 -5.64 14.16
N GLN A 246 1.38 -5.06 14.81
CA GLN A 246 2.70 -5.70 14.98
C GLN A 246 2.61 -7.07 15.65
N THR A 247 1.81 -7.18 16.72
CA THR A 247 1.61 -8.46 17.43
C THR A 247 0.95 -9.49 16.54
N THR A 248 -0.07 -9.08 15.77
CA THR A 248 -0.75 -9.93 14.79
C THR A 248 0.24 -10.41 13.72
N TYR A 249 1.04 -9.48 13.17
CA TYR A 249 1.99 -9.79 12.11
C TYR A 249 3.08 -10.74 12.56
N LYS A 250 3.57 -10.56 13.79
CA LYS A 250 4.55 -11.48 14.39
C LYS A 250 3.99 -12.89 14.51
N ASN A 251 2.75 -13.04 14.99
CA ASN A 251 2.13 -14.37 15.17
C ASN A 251 1.87 -15.05 13.82
N GLU A 252 1.35 -14.32 12.85
CA GLU A 252 1.11 -14.83 11.49
C GLU A 252 2.42 -15.23 10.80
N LEU A 253 3.49 -14.45 10.96
CA LEU A 253 4.80 -14.79 10.40
C LEU A 253 5.35 -16.10 10.99
N GLU A 254 5.14 -16.37 12.28
CA GLU A 254 5.54 -17.65 12.88
C GLU A 254 4.72 -18.83 12.33
N VAL A 255 3.43 -18.63 12.04
CA VAL A 255 2.61 -19.62 11.32
C VAL A 255 3.15 -19.85 9.91
N MET A 256 3.49 -18.79 9.18
CA MET A 256 4.07 -18.86 7.84
C MET A 256 5.39 -19.62 7.81
N LYS A 257 6.31 -19.33 8.75
CA LYS A 257 7.59 -20.04 8.87
C LYS A 257 7.39 -21.53 9.14
N ARG A 258 6.45 -21.88 10.03
CA ARG A 258 6.13 -23.27 10.32
C ARG A 258 5.57 -23.98 9.09
N TRP A 259 4.60 -23.37 8.41
CA TRP A 259 4.04 -23.89 7.17
C TRP A 259 5.12 -24.13 6.11
N SER A 260 6.00 -23.16 5.88
CA SER A 260 7.11 -23.27 4.92
C SER A 260 8.03 -24.45 5.23
N LYS A 261 8.33 -24.67 6.53
CA LYS A 261 9.14 -25.80 7.00
C LYS A 261 8.42 -27.14 6.87
N GLU A 262 7.14 -27.22 7.25
CA GLU A 262 6.33 -28.45 7.18
C GLU A 262 6.22 -28.99 5.75
N TRP A 263 6.13 -28.08 4.78
CA TRP A 263 6.09 -28.44 3.36
C TRP A 263 7.47 -28.57 2.71
N GLY A 264 8.56 -28.45 3.46
CA GLY A 264 9.93 -28.59 2.96
C GLY A 264 10.40 -27.45 2.04
N LEU A 265 9.65 -26.35 1.97
CA LEU A 265 9.99 -25.18 1.13
C LEU A 265 11.25 -24.46 1.66
N SER A 266 11.42 -24.41 3.00
CA SER A 266 12.59 -23.80 3.64
C SER A 266 13.89 -24.57 3.41
N ASP A 267 13.79 -25.85 3.06
CA ASP A 267 14.91 -26.80 3.05
C ASP A 267 15.46 -27.03 1.63
N MET A 268 14.94 -26.33 0.63
CA MET A 268 15.30 -26.52 -0.79
C MET A 268 16.73 -26.07 -1.15
N GLY A 269 17.42 -25.34 -0.27
CA GLY A 269 18.80 -24.89 -0.49
C GLY A 269 18.92 -23.57 -1.25
N PHE A 270 18.09 -23.37 -2.28
CA PHE A 270 18.00 -22.11 -3.04
C PHE A 270 16.85 -21.18 -2.57
N GLY A 271 15.90 -21.70 -1.77
CA GLY A 271 14.74 -20.95 -1.27
C GLY A 271 14.89 -20.24 0.09
N ARG A 272 16.11 -19.89 0.55
CA ARG A 272 16.32 -19.37 1.93
C ARG A 272 15.60 -18.03 2.19
N GLU A 273 14.96 -17.95 3.36
CA GLU A 273 14.26 -16.81 4.01
C GLU A 273 13.22 -15.99 3.21
N LYS A 274 12.76 -16.46 2.04
CA LYS A 274 11.73 -15.79 1.22
C LYS A 274 10.40 -15.59 1.94
N THR A 275 10.02 -16.52 2.81
CA THR A 275 8.77 -16.49 3.57
C THR A 275 8.59 -15.20 4.39
N THR A 276 9.66 -14.71 5.01
CA THR A 276 9.61 -13.47 5.80
C THR A 276 9.34 -12.26 4.90
N TYR A 277 10.02 -12.17 3.75
CA TYR A 277 9.85 -11.08 2.79
C TYR A 277 8.47 -11.09 2.16
N CYS A 278 8.00 -12.25 1.67
CA CYS A 278 6.68 -12.40 1.05
C CYS A 278 5.56 -12.01 2.03
N TYR A 279 5.68 -12.44 3.30
CA TYR A 279 4.71 -12.09 4.32
C TYR A 279 4.75 -10.60 4.67
N PHE A 280 5.95 -10.06 4.94
CA PHE A 280 6.14 -8.65 5.27
C PHE A 280 5.58 -7.71 4.20
N ALA A 281 5.91 -7.97 2.93
CA ALA A 281 5.60 -7.06 1.84
C ALA A 281 4.09 -6.84 1.73
N PHE A 282 3.31 -7.91 1.75
CA PHE A 282 1.86 -7.80 1.65
C PHE A 282 1.20 -7.34 2.96
N ALA A 283 1.68 -7.81 4.12
CA ALA A 283 1.16 -7.36 5.41
C ALA A 283 1.36 -5.85 5.62
N SER A 284 2.40 -5.28 5.00
CA SER A 284 2.73 -3.86 5.11
C SER A 284 2.15 -3.00 3.98
N SER A 285 1.81 -3.57 2.82
CA SER A 285 1.30 -2.82 1.66
C SER A 285 -0.17 -2.42 1.76
N SER A 286 -0.95 -3.13 2.58
CA SER A 286 -2.39 -2.89 2.68
C SER A 286 -2.81 -2.39 4.06
N SER A 287 -3.62 -1.34 4.04
CA SER A 287 -4.50 -0.92 5.15
C SER A 287 -5.80 -1.72 5.21
N LEU A 288 -5.92 -2.82 4.44
CA LEU A 288 -7.11 -3.69 4.44
C LEU A 288 -7.48 -4.07 5.88
N PRO A 289 -8.78 -4.32 6.15
CA PRO A 289 -9.24 -4.75 7.46
C PRO A 289 -8.40 -5.92 7.96
N HIS A 290 -8.41 -6.17 9.27
CA HIS A 290 -7.68 -7.21 10.01
C HIS A 290 -7.95 -8.67 9.55
N ASN A 291 -7.96 -8.93 8.25
CA ASN A 291 -8.27 -10.19 7.61
C ASN A 291 -6.98 -10.99 7.46
N SER A 292 -6.67 -11.73 8.53
CA SER A 292 -5.56 -12.67 8.61
C SER A 292 -5.55 -13.63 7.43
N MET A 293 -6.72 -14.11 7.01
CA MET A 293 -6.85 -15.07 5.91
C MET A 293 -6.27 -14.51 4.61
N ILE A 294 -6.68 -13.31 4.19
CA ILE A 294 -6.19 -12.71 2.93
C ILE A 294 -4.67 -12.56 2.94
N ARG A 295 -4.09 -12.10 4.05
CA ARG A 295 -2.62 -12.00 4.19
C ARG A 295 -1.94 -13.36 4.09
N MET A 296 -2.50 -14.37 4.74
CA MET A 296 -1.95 -15.73 4.73
C MET A 296 -2.04 -16.39 3.36
N ILE A 297 -3.17 -16.23 2.65
CA ILE A 297 -3.34 -16.74 1.27
C ILE A 297 -2.27 -16.12 0.38
N PHE A 298 -2.17 -14.77 0.40
CA PHE A 298 -1.22 -14.06 -0.43
C PHE A 298 0.23 -14.45 -0.13
N ALA A 299 0.61 -14.50 1.15
CA ALA A 299 1.97 -14.84 1.56
C ALA A 299 2.35 -16.29 1.25
N LYS A 300 1.42 -17.26 1.39
CA LYS A 300 1.65 -18.67 1.02
C LYS A 300 1.83 -18.83 -0.49
N THR A 301 0.92 -18.24 -1.26
CA THR A 301 1.00 -18.26 -2.73
C THR A 301 2.27 -17.58 -3.22
N ALA A 302 2.61 -16.40 -2.69
CA ALA A 302 3.85 -15.70 -3.01
C ALA A 302 5.08 -16.56 -2.70
N THR A 303 5.15 -17.15 -1.51
CA THR A 303 6.29 -18.02 -1.12
C THR A 303 6.44 -19.19 -2.08
N LEU A 304 5.33 -19.84 -2.44
CA LEU A 304 5.35 -20.98 -3.36
C LEU A 304 5.74 -20.57 -4.78
N ILE A 305 5.23 -19.45 -5.27
CA ILE A 305 5.63 -18.84 -6.56
C ILE A 305 7.14 -18.60 -6.57
N THR A 306 7.68 -17.88 -5.58
CA THR A 306 9.10 -17.52 -5.58
C THR A 306 10.03 -18.73 -5.41
N VAL A 307 9.56 -19.83 -4.85
CA VAL A 307 10.32 -21.09 -4.75
C VAL A 307 10.24 -21.90 -6.03
N ALA A 308 9.07 -21.95 -6.67
CA ALA A 308 8.90 -22.61 -7.95
C ALA A 308 9.68 -21.89 -9.05
N ASP A 309 9.57 -20.56 -9.12
CA ASP A 309 10.27 -19.69 -10.06
C ASP A 309 11.80 -19.92 -10.06
N ASP A 310 12.44 -19.86 -8.88
CA ASP A 310 13.86 -20.21 -8.72
C ASP A 310 14.20 -21.61 -9.26
N PHE A 311 13.33 -22.59 -9.02
CA PHE A 311 13.54 -23.94 -9.49
C PHE A 311 13.48 -24.00 -11.03
N PHE A 312 12.61 -23.24 -11.68
CA PHE A 312 12.55 -23.13 -13.14
C PHE A 312 13.79 -22.40 -13.70
N ASP A 313 14.23 -21.35 -13.02
CA ASP A 313 15.24 -20.43 -13.54
C ASP A 313 16.69 -20.82 -13.30
N MET A 314 16.99 -21.43 -12.16
CA MET A 314 18.37 -21.59 -11.67
C MET A 314 18.79 -23.05 -11.56
N GLU A 315 17.87 -23.94 -11.15
CA GLU A 315 18.26 -25.27 -10.65
C GLU A 315 17.75 -26.42 -11.51
N GLY A 316 16.50 -26.36 -11.98
CA GLY A 316 15.83 -27.50 -12.59
C GLY A 316 16.32 -27.80 -14.00
N ALA A 317 16.66 -29.06 -14.25
CA ALA A 317 16.92 -29.54 -15.61
C ALA A 317 15.63 -29.50 -16.44
N LEU A 318 15.70 -29.19 -17.74
CA LEU A 318 14.50 -29.03 -18.58
C LEU A 318 13.56 -30.24 -18.54
N ASN A 319 14.10 -31.46 -18.44
CA ASN A 319 13.30 -32.68 -18.31
C ASN A 319 12.56 -32.77 -16.96
N GLU A 320 13.14 -32.26 -15.88
CA GLU A 320 12.50 -32.20 -14.56
C GLU A 320 11.41 -31.14 -14.52
N LEU A 321 11.67 -29.98 -15.13
CA LEU A 321 10.68 -28.91 -15.29
C LEU A 321 9.47 -29.39 -16.08
N LYS A 322 9.69 -30.07 -17.22
CA LYS A 322 8.60 -30.69 -18.00
C LYS A 322 7.79 -31.67 -17.19
N ARG A 323 8.44 -32.59 -16.47
CA ARG A 323 7.74 -33.56 -15.60
C ARG A 323 6.90 -32.87 -14.52
N LEU A 324 7.41 -31.80 -13.91
CA LEU A 324 6.69 -31.03 -12.92
C LEU A 324 5.48 -30.31 -13.53
N THR A 325 5.66 -29.60 -14.65
CA THR A 325 4.56 -28.94 -15.35
C THR A 325 3.50 -29.95 -15.80
N ASP A 326 3.89 -31.11 -16.33
CA ASP A 326 2.97 -32.19 -16.72
C ASP A 326 2.19 -32.71 -15.51
N ALA A 327 2.86 -32.88 -14.37
CA ALA A 327 2.23 -33.28 -13.11
C ALA A 327 1.19 -32.26 -12.62
N VAL A 328 1.47 -30.95 -12.73
CA VAL A 328 0.52 -29.88 -12.41
C VAL A 328 -0.65 -29.87 -13.41
N GLN A 329 -0.40 -30.04 -14.71
CA GLN A 329 -1.47 -30.13 -15.72
C GLN A 329 -2.45 -31.26 -15.43
N ARG A 330 -1.96 -32.48 -15.20
CA ARG A 330 -2.80 -33.62 -14.84
C ARG A 330 -3.28 -33.61 -13.37
N TRP A 331 -2.74 -32.70 -12.56
CA TRP A 331 -2.92 -32.61 -11.11
C TRP A 331 -2.66 -33.93 -10.36
N ASN A 332 -1.57 -34.61 -10.72
CA ASN A 332 -1.11 -35.84 -10.06
C ASN A 332 0.43 -35.80 -9.99
N GLY A 333 0.98 -36.01 -8.79
CA GLY A 333 2.41 -35.94 -8.51
C GLY A 333 3.15 -37.29 -8.56
N GLU A 334 2.53 -38.34 -9.11
CA GLU A 334 3.16 -39.66 -9.29
C GLU A 334 4.38 -39.58 -10.22
N GLY A 335 5.50 -40.21 -9.85
CA GLY A 335 6.74 -40.18 -10.65
C GLY A 335 7.59 -38.91 -10.49
N LEU A 336 7.14 -37.90 -9.73
CA LEU A 336 8.00 -36.79 -9.31
C LEU A 336 8.93 -37.21 -8.17
N THR A 337 10.15 -36.67 -8.18
CA THR A 337 11.16 -36.83 -7.13
C THR A 337 11.84 -35.47 -6.86
N GLY A 338 12.69 -35.40 -5.83
CA GLY A 338 13.48 -34.20 -5.51
C GLY A 338 12.61 -32.95 -5.27
N HIS A 339 13.14 -31.79 -5.67
CA HIS A 339 12.48 -30.49 -5.48
C HIS A 339 11.11 -30.40 -6.15
N GLY A 340 10.96 -30.94 -7.36
CA GLY A 340 9.67 -30.94 -8.06
C GLY A 340 8.55 -31.65 -7.28
N LYS A 341 8.88 -32.74 -6.56
CA LYS A 341 7.91 -33.42 -5.70
C LYS A 341 7.47 -32.56 -4.52
N VAL A 342 8.43 -31.84 -3.92
CA VAL A 342 8.17 -30.94 -2.78
C VAL A 342 7.28 -29.77 -3.21
N ILE A 343 7.61 -29.12 -4.33
CA ILE A 343 6.81 -28.02 -4.91
C ILE A 343 5.38 -28.50 -5.21
N PHE A 344 5.22 -29.64 -5.89
CA PHE A 344 3.90 -30.18 -6.22
C PHE A 344 3.07 -30.49 -4.98
N ASN A 345 3.66 -31.13 -3.97
CA ASN A 345 2.94 -31.48 -2.74
C ASN A 345 2.50 -30.23 -1.98
N ALA A 346 3.37 -29.21 -1.87
CA ALA A 346 3.04 -27.94 -1.25
C ALA A 346 1.91 -27.21 -1.99
N LEU A 347 1.94 -27.24 -3.32
CA LEU A 347 0.90 -26.68 -4.19
C LEU A 347 -0.45 -27.39 -3.99
N ASP A 348 -0.46 -28.72 -4.05
CA ASP A 348 -1.68 -29.51 -3.87
C ASP A 348 -2.29 -29.32 -2.49
N GLY A 349 -1.46 -29.25 -1.45
CA GLY A 349 -1.86 -28.90 -0.09
C GLY A 349 -2.50 -27.52 -0.01
N LEU A 350 -1.83 -26.50 -0.55
CA LEU A 350 -2.36 -25.13 -0.57
C LEU A 350 -3.71 -25.06 -1.30
N VAL A 351 -3.81 -25.64 -2.50
CA VAL A 351 -5.07 -25.63 -3.27
C VAL A 351 -6.19 -26.38 -2.55
N SER A 352 -5.87 -27.50 -1.91
CA SER A 352 -6.84 -28.28 -1.14
C SER A 352 -7.35 -27.52 0.09
N ASP A 353 -6.45 -26.86 0.82
CA ASP A 353 -6.78 -26.03 1.98
C ASP A 353 -7.70 -24.86 1.56
N LEU A 354 -7.34 -24.13 0.51
CA LEU A 354 -8.13 -23.00 0.01
C LEU A 354 -9.51 -23.44 -0.48
N ALA A 355 -9.59 -24.51 -1.26
CA ALA A 355 -10.86 -25.01 -1.77
C ALA A 355 -11.78 -25.47 -0.63
N SER A 356 -11.21 -26.12 0.40
CA SER A 356 -11.94 -26.57 1.58
C SER A 356 -12.47 -25.39 2.39
N GLU A 357 -11.63 -24.39 2.64
CA GLU A 357 -12.00 -23.18 3.37
C GLU A 357 -13.10 -22.41 2.63
N HIS A 358 -12.98 -22.26 1.30
CA HIS A 358 -13.98 -21.58 0.50
C HIS A 358 -15.31 -22.33 0.48
N LEU A 359 -15.27 -23.67 0.41
CA LEU A 359 -16.47 -24.50 0.50
C LEU A 359 -17.18 -24.33 1.85
N LEU A 360 -16.41 -24.23 2.94
CA LEU A 360 -16.95 -24.00 4.29
C LEU A 360 -17.56 -22.61 4.45
N GLN A 361 -16.94 -21.56 3.89
CA GLN A 361 -17.40 -20.17 4.05
C GLN A 361 -18.49 -19.76 3.07
N GLN A 362 -18.38 -20.16 1.81
CA GLN A 362 -19.19 -19.68 0.68
C GLN A 362 -20.01 -20.78 0.01
N GLY A 363 -19.91 -22.03 0.47
CA GLY A 363 -20.70 -23.16 -0.05
C GLY A 363 -20.35 -23.60 -1.48
N SER A 364 -19.31 -23.03 -2.09
CA SER A 364 -18.93 -23.30 -3.48
C SER A 364 -17.51 -23.89 -3.56
N ASN A 365 -17.38 -24.95 -4.37
CA ASN A 365 -16.12 -25.61 -4.61
C ASN A 365 -15.37 -24.92 -5.76
N ILE A 366 -14.21 -24.33 -5.43
CA ILE A 366 -13.35 -23.60 -6.37
C ILE A 366 -12.09 -24.38 -6.77
N THR A 367 -11.98 -25.68 -6.42
CA THR A 367 -10.80 -26.50 -6.71
C THR A 367 -10.41 -26.40 -8.18
N LYS A 368 -11.37 -26.49 -9.12
CA LYS A 368 -11.07 -26.42 -10.55
C LYS A 368 -10.43 -25.07 -10.92
N ASN A 369 -11.02 -23.97 -10.47
CA ASN A 369 -10.53 -22.61 -10.74
C ASN A 369 -9.11 -22.40 -10.20
N LEU A 370 -8.85 -22.85 -8.97
CA LEU A 370 -7.52 -22.79 -8.35
C LEU A 370 -6.51 -23.64 -9.11
N ARG A 371 -6.89 -24.83 -9.58
CA ARG A 371 -6.01 -25.69 -10.38
C ARG A 371 -5.70 -25.05 -11.73
N ASP A 372 -6.70 -24.50 -12.40
CA ASP A 372 -6.56 -23.90 -13.73
C ASP A 372 -5.60 -22.69 -13.73
N ILE A 373 -5.69 -21.81 -12.73
CA ILE A 373 -4.76 -20.66 -12.63
C ILE A 373 -3.31 -21.10 -12.37
N TRP A 374 -3.10 -22.13 -11.53
CA TRP A 374 -1.75 -22.65 -11.31
C TRP A 374 -1.20 -23.39 -12.53
N ARG A 375 -2.05 -24.07 -13.32
CA ARG A 375 -1.63 -24.69 -14.59
C ARG A 375 -1.10 -23.63 -15.55
N GLU A 376 -1.82 -22.53 -15.69
CA GLU A 376 -1.42 -21.40 -16.52
C GLU A 376 -0.02 -20.88 -16.10
N THR A 377 0.19 -20.62 -14.81
CA THR A 377 1.49 -20.14 -14.29
C THR A 377 2.65 -21.11 -14.54
N PHE A 378 2.44 -22.42 -14.30
CA PHE A 378 3.48 -23.42 -14.54
C PHE A 378 3.78 -23.63 -16.03
N VAL A 379 2.81 -23.39 -16.90
CA VAL A 379 3.01 -23.42 -18.35
C VAL A 379 3.84 -22.22 -18.80
N SER A 380 3.57 -21.01 -18.30
CA SER A 380 4.37 -19.82 -18.63
C SER A 380 5.84 -19.98 -18.19
N TRP A 381 6.10 -20.49 -16.98
CA TRP A 381 7.49 -20.74 -16.54
C TRP A 381 8.22 -21.77 -17.40
N LEU A 382 7.52 -22.82 -17.85
CA LEU A 382 8.11 -23.80 -18.74
C LEU A 382 8.45 -23.21 -20.10
N VAL A 383 7.60 -22.32 -20.63
CA VAL A 383 7.83 -21.60 -21.89
C VAL A 383 9.09 -20.74 -21.78
N GLU A 384 9.20 -19.88 -20.76
CA GLU A 384 10.38 -19.03 -20.55
C GLU A 384 11.67 -19.83 -20.35
N SER A 385 11.61 -20.89 -19.52
CA SER A 385 12.72 -21.81 -19.33
C SER A 385 13.15 -22.49 -20.64
N THR A 386 12.18 -22.79 -21.51
CA THR A 386 12.46 -23.38 -22.83
C THR A 386 13.10 -22.34 -23.75
N TRP A 387 12.62 -21.10 -23.78
CA TRP A 387 13.23 -20.02 -24.56
C TRP A 387 14.69 -19.82 -24.16
N SER A 388 14.96 -19.64 -22.86
CA SER A 388 16.30 -19.48 -22.32
C SER A 388 17.22 -20.66 -22.69
N LYS A 389 16.76 -21.91 -22.55
CA LYS A 389 17.60 -23.10 -22.81
C LYS A 389 17.80 -23.44 -24.29
N THR A 390 16.88 -23.02 -25.16
CA THR A 390 16.96 -23.26 -26.62
C THR A 390 17.58 -22.10 -27.38
N GLY A 391 17.73 -20.94 -26.74
CA GLY A 391 18.16 -19.70 -27.38
C GLY A 391 17.07 -19.08 -28.28
N TYR A 392 15.81 -19.49 -28.13
CA TYR A 392 14.71 -18.87 -28.84
C TYR A 392 14.51 -17.44 -28.34
N VAL A 393 14.31 -16.52 -29.29
CA VAL A 393 14.09 -15.10 -29.02
C VAL A 393 12.65 -14.78 -29.42
N PRO A 394 11.75 -14.56 -28.46
CA PRO A 394 10.37 -14.16 -28.76
C PRO A 394 10.32 -12.72 -29.27
N SER A 395 9.21 -12.35 -29.91
CA SER A 395 8.89 -10.93 -30.13
C SER A 395 8.51 -10.24 -28.81
N MET A 396 8.58 -8.90 -28.73
CA MET A 396 8.13 -8.15 -27.54
C MET A 396 6.69 -8.47 -27.12
N ALA A 397 5.79 -8.66 -28.09
CA ALA A 397 4.39 -8.99 -27.82
C ALA A 397 4.22 -10.40 -27.25
N GLU A 398 4.89 -11.38 -27.86
CA GLU A 398 4.90 -12.78 -27.39
C GLU A 398 5.54 -12.90 -26.01
N TYR A 399 6.67 -12.22 -25.78
CA TYR A 399 7.32 -12.17 -24.48
C TYR A 399 6.37 -11.64 -23.41
N LEU A 400 5.69 -10.52 -23.68
CA LEU A 400 4.81 -9.91 -22.67
C LEU A 400 3.59 -10.77 -22.36
N GLU A 401 3.08 -11.56 -23.31
CA GLU A 401 1.95 -12.48 -23.08
C GLU A 401 2.29 -13.55 -22.03
N PHE A 402 3.45 -14.21 -22.17
CA PHE A 402 3.89 -15.25 -21.23
C PHE A 402 4.54 -14.65 -19.98
N GLY A 403 5.32 -13.57 -20.13
CA GLY A 403 6.01 -12.87 -19.04
C GLY A 403 5.07 -12.18 -18.05
N ALA A 404 3.97 -11.62 -18.54
CA ALA A 404 2.94 -11.08 -17.66
C ALA A 404 2.25 -12.18 -16.83
N THR A 405 2.28 -13.42 -17.30
CA THR A 405 1.72 -14.58 -16.60
C THR A 405 2.71 -15.19 -15.62
N SER A 406 3.97 -15.36 -16.03
CA SER A 406 5.04 -15.95 -15.21
C SER A 406 5.30 -15.18 -13.91
N ILE A 407 5.14 -13.86 -13.91
CA ILE A 407 5.30 -13.02 -12.71
C ILE A 407 4.33 -13.38 -11.56
N GLY A 408 3.25 -14.12 -11.84
CA GLY A 408 2.40 -14.76 -10.83
C GLY A 408 1.48 -13.83 -10.02
N THR A 409 1.38 -12.55 -10.37
CA THR A 409 0.53 -11.58 -9.64
C THR A 409 -0.95 -11.95 -9.65
N HIS A 410 -1.46 -12.46 -10.77
CA HIS A 410 -2.84 -12.92 -10.91
C HIS A 410 -3.12 -14.15 -10.02
N THR A 411 -2.18 -15.11 -9.98
CA THR A 411 -2.20 -16.31 -9.14
C THR A 411 -2.28 -15.98 -7.65
N MET A 412 -1.71 -14.84 -7.23
CA MET A 412 -1.80 -14.34 -5.85
C MET A 412 -3.10 -13.58 -5.60
N THR A 413 -3.48 -12.69 -6.52
CA THR A 413 -4.53 -11.68 -6.30
C THR A 413 -5.94 -12.23 -6.49
N LEU A 414 -6.17 -13.05 -7.52
CA LEU A 414 -7.51 -13.54 -7.85
C LEU A 414 -8.03 -14.57 -6.84
N PRO A 415 -7.26 -15.61 -6.43
CA PRO A 415 -7.70 -16.51 -5.37
C PRO A 415 -7.99 -15.79 -4.06
N ALA A 416 -7.13 -14.85 -3.64
CA ALA A 416 -7.36 -14.06 -2.44
C ALA A 416 -8.64 -13.21 -2.55
N SER A 417 -8.97 -12.69 -3.73
CA SER A 417 -10.20 -11.90 -3.97
C SER A 417 -11.50 -12.70 -3.72
N CYS A 418 -11.49 -14.02 -3.83
CA CYS A 418 -12.66 -14.87 -3.52
C CYS A 418 -12.98 -14.95 -2.02
N PHE A 419 -12.04 -14.60 -1.14
CA PHE A 419 -12.23 -14.64 0.32
C PHE A 419 -12.51 -13.27 0.94
N LEU A 420 -12.67 -12.23 0.12
CA LEU A 420 -13.09 -10.91 0.59
C LEU A 420 -14.58 -10.90 0.96
N SER A 421 -15.01 -9.95 1.80
CA SER A 421 -16.41 -9.81 2.18
C SER A 421 -17.33 -9.53 0.99
N SER A 422 -16.84 -8.79 -0.01
CA SER A 422 -17.41 -8.73 -1.34
C SER A 422 -16.66 -9.72 -2.23
N SER A 423 -16.98 -11.00 -2.10
CA SER A 423 -16.26 -12.10 -2.74
C SER A 423 -16.31 -11.99 -4.26
N LEU A 424 -15.15 -12.14 -4.90
CA LEU A 424 -15.08 -12.30 -6.34
C LEU A 424 -15.75 -13.62 -6.78
N SER A 425 -16.56 -13.57 -7.85
CA SER A 425 -17.07 -14.79 -8.47
C SER A 425 -15.91 -15.67 -8.94
N PRO A 426 -15.85 -16.96 -8.54
CA PRO A 426 -14.78 -17.87 -8.95
C PRO A 426 -14.62 -17.99 -10.47
N GLU A 427 -15.67 -17.73 -11.24
CA GLU A 427 -15.61 -17.73 -12.70
C GLU A 427 -14.68 -16.66 -13.29
N LYS A 428 -14.39 -15.59 -12.54
CA LYS A 428 -13.41 -14.56 -12.92
C LYS A 428 -11.96 -15.03 -12.71
N ILE A 429 -11.74 -16.16 -12.01
CA ILE A 429 -10.47 -16.90 -12.00
C ILE A 429 -10.41 -17.77 -13.27
N ASN A 430 -10.41 -17.13 -14.43
CA ASN A 430 -10.28 -17.77 -15.73
C ASN A 430 -9.55 -16.80 -16.67
N PRO A 431 -8.50 -17.24 -17.39
CA PRO A 431 -7.72 -16.38 -18.29
C PRO A 431 -8.56 -15.60 -19.29
N VAL A 432 -9.58 -16.26 -19.86
CA VAL A 432 -10.50 -15.67 -20.85
C VAL A 432 -11.34 -14.53 -20.25
N ARG A 433 -11.49 -14.53 -18.92
CA ARG A 433 -12.33 -13.60 -18.16
C ARG A 433 -11.54 -12.65 -17.27
N TYR A 434 -10.21 -12.57 -17.42
CA TYR A 434 -9.42 -11.57 -16.70
C TYR A 434 -9.83 -10.17 -17.13
N GLU A 435 -10.22 -9.39 -16.12
CA GLU A 435 -10.55 -7.98 -16.24
C GLU A 435 -9.29 -7.17 -16.60
N THR A 436 -9.49 -6.01 -17.22
CA THR A 436 -8.38 -5.12 -17.62
C THR A 436 -7.46 -4.78 -16.46
N VAL A 437 -8.00 -4.56 -15.25
CA VAL A 437 -7.20 -4.27 -14.05
C VAL A 437 -6.24 -5.41 -13.68
N THR A 438 -6.63 -6.67 -13.87
CA THR A 438 -5.77 -7.82 -13.62
C THR A 438 -4.68 -7.93 -14.70
N LYS A 439 -5.04 -7.74 -15.97
CA LYS A 439 -4.06 -7.74 -17.09
C LYS A 439 -3.03 -6.62 -16.96
N LEU A 440 -3.47 -5.43 -16.53
CA LEU A 440 -2.58 -4.30 -16.25
C LEU A 440 -1.66 -4.60 -15.08
N LEU A 441 -2.16 -5.16 -13.97
CA LEU A 441 -1.32 -5.59 -12.83
C LEU A 441 -0.21 -6.54 -13.27
N MET A 442 -0.57 -7.56 -14.05
CA MET A 442 0.35 -8.55 -14.61
C MET A 442 1.44 -7.90 -15.46
N ALA A 443 1.05 -7.09 -16.44
CA ALA A 443 2.01 -6.43 -17.34
C ALA A 443 2.90 -5.41 -16.60
N ILE A 444 2.35 -4.58 -15.71
CA ILE A 444 3.13 -3.58 -14.97
C ILE A 444 4.14 -4.27 -14.06
N ALA A 445 3.74 -5.32 -13.35
CA ALA A 445 4.65 -6.08 -12.49
C ALA A 445 5.82 -6.68 -13.28
N ARG A 446 5.55 -7.21 -14.47
CA ARG A 446 6.61 -7.74 -15.34
C ARG A 446 7.57 -6.65 -15.83
N LEU A 447 7.04 -5.54 -16.35
CA LEU A 447 7.87 -4.44 -16.84
C LEU A 447 8.69 -3.78 -15.72
N LEU A 448 8.15 -3.70 -14.50
CA LEU A 448 8.88 -3.26 -13.31
C LEU A 448 10.08 -4.16 -13.03
N ASN A 449 9.87 -5.47 -13.06
CA ASN A 449 10.95 -6.43 -12.86
C ASN A 449 12.01 -6.28 -13.94
N ASP A 450 11.63 -6.35 -15.23
CA ASP A 450 12.55 -6.28 -16.36
C ASP A 450 13.42 -5.02 -16.33
N THR A 451 12.84 -3.87 -15.98
CA THR A 451 13.58 -2.59 -15.90
C THR A 451 14.67 -2.62 -14.83
N GLN A 452 14.51 -3.44 -13.79
CA GLN A 452 15.45 -3.53 -12.67
C GLN A 452 16.41 -4.72 -12.80
N SER A 453 16.01 -5.82 -13.45
CA SER A 453 16.79 -7.06 -13.55
C SER A 453 17.65 -7.18 -14.81
N TYR A 454 17.49 -6.31 -15.81
CA TYR A 454 18.13 -6.43 -17.13
C TYR A 454 19.65 -6.68 -17.08
N GLN A 455 20.39 -6.02 -16.17
CA GLN A 455 21.85 -6.21 -16.07
C GLN A 455 22.21 -7.64 -15.68
N LYS A 456 21.48 -8.20 -14.70
CA LYS A 456 21.70 -9.58 -14.27
C LYS A 456 21.29 -10.56 -15.38
N GLU A 457 20.21 -10.29 -16.10
CA GLU A 457 19.80 -11.16 -17.20
C GLU A 457 20.81 -11.16 -18.34
N ILE A 458 21.50 -10.04 -18.60
CA ILE A 458 22.67 -10.03 -19.50
C ILE A 458 23.75 -10.99 -18.97
N GLU A 459 24.08 -10.96 -17.67
CA GLU A 459 25.06 -11.87 -17.05
C GLU A 459 24.63 -13.34 -17.19
N ASP A 460 23.34 -13.60 -16.99
CA ASP A 460 22.73 -14.94 -17.04
C ASP A 460 22.45 -15.40 -18.49
N GLY A 461 22.69 -14.56 -19.50
CA GLY A 461 22.39 -14.85 -20.91
C GLY A 461 20.89 -14.95 -21.23
N LYS A 462 20.03 -14.37 -20.40
CA LYS A 462 18.58 -14.32 -20.56
C LYS A 462 18.15 -13.06 -21.30
N ILE A 463 16.96 -13.10 -21.90
CA ILE A 463 16.35 -11.96 -22.58
C ILE A 463 15.13 -11.48 -21.78
N ASN A 464 14.92 -10.17 -21.72
CA ASN A 464 13.73 -9.55 -21.16
C ASN A 464 13.17 -8.48 -22.09
N PHE A 465 12.12 -7.77 -21.68
CA PHE A 465 11.49 -6.74 -22.49
C PHE A 465 12.43 -5.59 -22.88
N VAL A 466 13.30 -5.12 -21.97
CA VAL A 466 14.26 -4.03 -22.24
C VAL A 466 15.25 -4.45 -23.33
N LEU A 467 15.79 -5.67 -23.22
CA LEU A 467 16.76 -6.22 -24.17
C LEU A 467 16.11 -6.58 -25.51
N LEU A 468 14.84 -7.02 -25.50
CA LEU A 468 14.06 -7.24 -26.71
C LEU A 468 13.83 -5.93 -27.47
N HIS A 469 13.47 -4.85 -26.78
CA HIS A 469 13.33 -3.53 -27.41
C HIS A 469 14.63 -3.10 -28.10
N MET A 470 15.77 -3.19 -27.40
CA MET A 470 17.08 -2.84 -27.95
C MET A 470 17.43 -3.69 -29.18
N ARG A 471 17.01 -4.97 -29.20
CA ARG A 471 17.25 -5.87 -30.34
C ARG A 471 16.34 -5.56 -31.53
N GLU A 472 15.07 -5.28 -31.28
CA GLU A 472 14.09 -4.93 -32.32
C GLU A 472 14.33 -3.53 -32.90
N ASN A 473 15.09 -2.67 -32.18
CA ASN A 473 15.41 -1.30 -32.58
C ASN A 473 16.94 -1.08 -32.55
N PRO A 474 17.69 -1.45 -33.62
CA PRO A 474 19.15 -1.45 -33.63
C PRO A 474 19.83 -0.08 -33.41
N GLU A 475 19.10 1.02 -33.58
CA GLU A 475 19.58 2.38 -33.34
C GLU A 475 19.43 2.82 -31.87
N ALA A 476 18.63 2.09 -31.07
CA ALA A 476 18.37 2.42 -29.68
C ALA A 476 19.52 1.94 -28.78
N THR A 477 19.93 2.80 -27.85
CA THR A 477 20.82 2.40 -26.75
C THR A 477 20.05 1.63 -25.67
N ILE A 478 20.78 1.07 -24.71
CA ILE A 478 20.16 0.48 -23.52
C ILE A 478 19.36 1.52 -22.72
N ASP A 479 19.87 2.75 -22.62
CA ASP A 479 19.20 3.84 -21.90
C ASP A 479 17.91 4.26 -22.62
N ASP A 480 17.91 4.30 -23.96
CA ASP A 480 16.70 4.56 -24.75
C ASP A 480 15.65 3.45 -24.53
N SER A 481 16.09 2.20 -24.44
CA SER A 481 15.22 1.04 -24.21
C SER A 481 14.63 1.02 -22.79
N ILE A 482 15.42 1.44 -21.80
CA ILE A 482 14.96 1.65 -20.43
C ILE A 482 13.94 2.78 -20.38
N ALA A 483 14.22 3.92 -21.05
CA ALA A 483 13.32 5.06 -21.11
C ALA A 483 11.97 4.68 -21.78
N TYR A 484 12.02 3.97 -22.91
CA TYR A 484 10.83 3.44 -23.59
C TYR A 484 10.01 2.53 -22.67
N THR A 485 10.65 1.60 -21.97
CA THR A 485 9.97 0.68 -21.05
C THR A 485 9.32 1.44 -19.89
N ARG A 486 10.02 2.45 -19.34
CA ARG A 486 9.49 3.32 -18.28
C ARG A 486 8.29 4.14 -18.74
N GLU A 487 8.29 4.66 -19.96
CA GLU A 487 7.16 5.40 -20.52
C GLU A 487 5.90 4.52 -20.61
N ILE A 488 6.03 3.30 -21.16
CA ILE A 488 4.93 2.32 -21.19
C ILE A 488 4.40 2.03 -19.79
N LEU A 489 5.32 1.86 -18.83
CA LEU A 489 5.01 1.50 -17.46
C LEU A 489 4.26 2.63 -16.75
N GLU A 490 4.65 3.89 -16.93
CA GLU A 490 3.92 5.04 -16.36
C GLU A 490 2.53 5.20 -16.99
N GLU A 491 2.38 5.02 -18.30
CA GLU A 491 1.07 5.04 -18.96
C GLU A 491 0.15 3.93 -18.45
N LYS A 492 0.66 2.70 -18.34
CA LYS A 492 -0.09 1.56 -17.78
C LYS A 492 -0.46 1.77 -16.31
N LYS A 493 0.41 2.40 -15.50
CA LYS A 493 0.10 2.75 -14.11
C LYS A 493 -1.06 3.74 -14.01
N LYS A 494 -1.06 4.80 -14.83
CA LYS A 494 -2.17 5.78 -14.89
C LYS A 494 -3.50 5.10 -15.25
N GLU A 495 -3.47 4.22 -16.27
CA GLU A 495 -4.63 3.42 -16.68
C GLU A 495 -5.09 2.48 -15.55
N PHE A 496 -4.16 1.76 -14.91
CA PHE A 496 -4.44 0.87 -13.80
C PHE A 496 -5.11 1.61 -12.62
N LEU A 497 -4.60 2.79 -12.25
CA LEU A 497 -5.18 3.60 -11.19
C LEU A 497 -6.61 4.03 -11.50
N GLN A 498 -6.91 4.36 -12.75
CA GLN A 498 -8.26 4.68 -13.18
C GLN A 498 -9.20 3.49 -12.98
N HIS A 499 -8.81 2.29 -13.44
CA HIS A 499 -9.60 1.07 -13.26
C HIS A 499 -9.80 0.70 -11.78
N VAL A 500 -8.79 0.93 -10.93
CA VAL A 500 -8.85 0.61 -9.51
C VAL A 500 -9.76 1.56 -8.74
N LEU A 501 -9.58 2.86 -8.97
CA LEU A 501 -10.19 3.90 -8.14
C LEU A 501 -11.61 4.24 -8.62
N MET A 502 -11.87 4.25 -9.94
CA MET A 502 -13.14 4.76 -10.48
C MET A 502 -14.18 3.66 -10.67
N ASP A 503 -15.40 3.93 -10.21
CA ASP A 503 -16.54 3.06 -10.46
C ASP A 503 -16.92 3.04 -11.95
N GLY A 504 -17.37 1.87 -12.44
CA GLY A 504 -17.78 1.69 -13.84
C GLY A 504 -16.66 1.33 -14.82
N PHE A 505 -15.39 1.36 -14.41
CA PHE A 505 -14.25 0.95 -15.24
C PHE A 505 -13.85 -0.53 -15.07
N SER A 506 -14.42 -1.23 -14.09
CA SER A 506 -14.16 -2.66 -13.87
C SER A 506 -15.37 -3.32 -13.23
N ASP A 507 -15.63 -4.57 -13.63
CA ASP A 507 -16.68 -5.40 -13.04
C ASP A 507 -16.30 -5.94 -11.65
N LEU A 508 -15.05 -5.74 -11.21
CA LEU A 508 -14.59 -6.23 -9.91
C LEU A 508 -15.15 -5.37 -8.77
N PRO A 509 -15.55 -5.99 -7.63
CA PRO A 509 -15.90 -5.25 -6.43
C PRO A 509 -14.77 -4.33 -5.96
N LYS A 510 -15.11 -3.17 -5.37
CA LYS A 510 -14.13 -2.17 -4.88
C LYS A 510 -13.03 -2.79 -4.02
N GLN A 511 -13.36 -3.70 -3.10
CA GLN A 511 -12.38 -4.40 -2.27
C GLN A 511 -11.39 -5.25 -3.08
N CYS A 512 -11.87 -5.92 -4.14
CA CYS A 512 -11.02 -6.70 -5.04
C CYS A 512 -10.06 -5.77 -5.80
N ARG A 513 -10.54 -4.62 -6.27
CA ARG A 513 -9.70 -3.62 -6.95
C ARG A 513 -8.62 -3.04 -6.03
N LEU A 514 -8.97 -2.73 -4.79
CA LEU A 514 -7.99 -2.27 -3.78
C LEU A 514 -6.97 -3.36 -3.41
N LEU A 515 -7.35 -4.63 -3.47
CA LEU A 515 -6.42 -5.76 -3.32
C LEU A 515 -5.43 -5.82 -4.49
N HIS A 516 -5.86 -5.56 -5.73
CA HIS A 516 -4.96 -5.42 -6.88
C HIS A 516 -3.97 -4.27 -6.68
N LEU A 517 -4.43 -3.11 -6.19
CA LEU A 517 -3.56 -1.99 -5.86
C LEU A 517 -2.53 -2.37 -4.78
N SER A 518 -2.96 -3.08 -3.74
CA SER A 518 -2.07 -3.55 -2.66
C SER A 518 -0.99 -4.50 -3.20
N CYS A 519 -1.34 -5.35 -4.17
CA CYS A 519 -0.39 -6.19 -4.90
C CYS A 519 0.58 -5.36 -5.75
N LEU A 520 0.08 -4.41 -6.55
CA LEU A 520 0.93 -3.53 -7.35
C LEU A 520 1.91 -2.74 -6.48
N LYS A 521 1.47 -2.30 -5.30
CA LYS A 521 2.34 -1.58 -4.35
C LYS A 521 3.49 -2.44 -3.84
N VAL A 522 3.27 -3.73 -3.64
CA VAL A 522 4.35 -4.68 -3.29
C VAL A 522 5.40 -4.76 -4.38
N PHE A 523 4.98 -4.90 -5.64
CA PHE A 523 5.90 -4.98 -6.77
C PHE A 523 6.65 -3.67 -7.00
N ASN A 524 5.97 -2.52 -6.93
CA ASN A 524 6.65 -1.23 -6.97
C ASN A 524 7.63 -1.09 -5.81
N MET A 525 7.29 -1.55 -4.60
CA MET A 525 8.22 -1.51 -3.48
C MET A 525 9.48 -2.31 -3.79
N PHE A 526 9.37 -3.55 -4.26
CA PHE A 526 10.54 -4.39 -4.55
C PHE A 526 11.41 -3.89 -5.71
N PHE A 527 10.80 -3.32 -6.76
CA PHE A 527 11.51 -2.93 -8.00
C PHE A 527 11.76 -1.42 -8.13
N ASN A 528 11.44 -0.65 -7.11
CA ASN A 528 11.80 0.76 -7.06
C ASN A 528 13.29 0.90 -6.73
N SER A 529 14.02 1.70 -7.51
CA SER A 529 15.48 1.86 -7.39
C SER A 529 15.92 2.45 -6.05
N THR A 530 15.03 3.17 -5.34
CA THR A 530 15.29 3.67 -3.99
C THR A 530 14.96 2.65 -2.88
N ASN A 531 14.37 1.49 -3.20
CA ASN A 531 13.94 0.46 -2.25
C ASN A 531 14.80 -0.82 -2.24
N LEU A 532 16.03 -0.74 -2.77
CA LEU A 532 17.16 -1.50 -2.24
C LEU A 532 17.02 -3.02 -2.30
N PHE A 533 16.56 -3.50 -3.44
CA PHE A 533 16.87 -4.86 -3.84
C PHE A 533 18.39 -5.15 -3.81
N ASP A 534 19.22 -4.11 -3.99
CA ASP A 534 20.68 -4.19 -3.90
C ASP A 534 21.25 -4.04 -2.46
N SER A 535 20.43 -3.64 -1.49
CA SER A 535 20.85 -3.43 -0.10
C SER A 535 19.93 -4.21 0.85
N ASN A 536 20.27 -5.49 0.99
CA ASN A 536 19.66 -6.41 1.96
C ASN A 536 19.49 -5.79 3.37
N THR A 537 20.33 -4.81 3.72
CA THR A 537 20.29 -4.11 5.02
C THR A 537 19.02 -3.30 5.23
N GLU A 538 18.51 -2.60 4.22
CA GLU A 538 17.40 -1.67 4.38
C GLU A 538 16.04 -2.36 4.40
N LEU A 539 15.82 -3.34 3.52
CA LEU A 539 14.62 -4.19 3.57
C LEU A 539 14.50 -4.94 4.91
N ILE A 540 15.63 -5.40 5.48
CA ILE A 540 15.66 -5.99 6.82
C ILE A 540 15.28 -4.96 7.90
N GLN A 541 15.71 -3.69 7.76
CA GLN A 541 15.31 -2.64 8.69
C GLN A 541 13.81 -2.36 8.62
N ASP A 542 13.23 -2.39 7.43
CA ASP A 542 11.80 -2.18 7.23
C ASP A 542 10.97 -3.34 7.77
N ILE A 543 11.41 -4.59 7.57
CA ILE A 543 10.82 -5.77 8.23
C ILE A 543 10.88 -5.60 9.76
N LYS A 544 12.04 -5.18 10.28
CA LYS A 544 12.22 -4.93 11.71
C LYS A 544 11.25 -3.86 12.21
N LYS A 545 11.15 -2.71 11.52
CA LYS A 545 10.23 -1.61 11.87
C LYS A 545 8.76 -2.04 11.81
N ALA A 546 8.38 -2.80 10.79
CA ALA A 546 7.01 -3.23 10.58
C ALA A 546 6.54 -4.28 11.59
N ILE A 547 7.40 -5.22 11.98
CA ILE A 547 6.98 -6.43 12.73
C ILE A 547 7.51 -6.44 14.17
N TYR A 548 8.74 -5.98 14.42
CA TYR A 548 9.45 -6.28 15.67
C TYR A 548 9.81 -5.07 16.53
N VAL A 549 10.18 -3.94 15.91
CA VAL A 549 10.66 -2.74 16.60
C VAL A 549 9.45 -1.92 17.05
N PRO A 550 9.26 -1.67 18.34
CA PRO A 550 8.16 -0.82 18.82
C PRO A 550 8.26 0.61 18.28
N LEU A 551 7.14 1.34 18.30
CA LEU A 551 7.12 2.76 17.94
C LEU A 551 7.99 3.58 18.91
N GLN A 552 8.76 4.52 18.38
CA GLN A 552 9.62 5.40 19.18
C GLN A 552 8.85 6.61 19.73
N VAL A 553 7.76 6.41 20.45
CA VAL A 553 6.99 7.52 21.05
C VAL A 553 7.55 7.87 22.43
N GLN A 554 8.11 9.07 22.62
CA GLN A 554 8.52 9.52 23.97
C GLN A 554 7.29 9.61 24.87
N ASN A 555 7.43 9.13 26.12
CA ASN A 555 6.40 8.97 27.16
C ASN A 555 5.18 9.89 27.02
N MET A 556 4.20 9.49 26.20
CA MET A 556 2.81 9.84 26.48
C MET A 556 2.51 9.20 27.83
N THR A 557 2.38 10.03 28.87
CA THR A 557 2.23 9.63 30.27
C THR A 557 1.27 8.44 30.36
N ARG A 558 1.77 7.30 30.86
CA ARG A 558 0.93 6.13 31.19
C ARG A 558 -0.06 6.56 32.27
N VAL A 559 -1.20 7.11 31.88
CA VAL A 559 -2.33 7.27 32.79
C VAL A 559 -2.88 5.86 33.00
N LYS A 560 -2.66 5.30 34.20
CA LYS A 560 -3.41 4.14 34.66
C LYS A 560 -4.89 4.49 34.50
N LEU A 561 -5.65 3.68 33.74
CA LEU A 561 -7.11 3.79 33.75
C LEU A 561 -7.57 3.85 35.21
N PRO A 562 -8.51 4.73 35.58
CA PRO A 562 -9.21 4.58 36.85
C PRO A 562 -9.79 3.18 36.87
N LEU A 563 -9.41 2.39 37.88
CA LEU A 563 -10.14 1.17 38.21
C LEU A 563 -11.62 1.57 38.28
N LEU A 564 -12.46 0.87 37.52
CA LEU A 564 -13.91 0.95 37.64
C LEU A 564 -14.25 0.77 39.13
N VAL A 565 -14.55 1.88 39.80
CA VAL A 565 -15.16 1.84 41.12
C VAL A 565 -16.54 1.25 40.89
N HIS A 566 -16.74 0.05 41.41
CA HIS A 566 -18.03 -0.60 41.47
C HIS A 566 -19.04 0.35 42.13
N SER A 567 -19.85 1.03 41.32
CA SER A 567 -21.11 1.59 41.79
C SER A 567 -22.16 0.49 41.71
N SER A 568 -22.75 0.20 42.86
CA SER A 568 -23.82 -0.76 43.08
C SER A 568 -24.98 -0.62 42.08
N PRO A 569 -25.62 -1.72 41.67
CA PRO A 569 -26.56 -1.73 40.54
C PRO A 569 -27.88 -1.06 40.90
N LYS A 570 -28.25 0.00 40.18
CA LYS A 570 -29.64 0.44 40.08
C LYS A 570 -30.34 -0.42 39.03
N LYS A 571 -31.38 -1.12 39.47
CA LYS A 571 -32.29 -1.92 38.64
C LYS A 571 -32.85 -1.08 37.51
N TYR A 572 -32.66 -1.53 36.26
CA TYR A 572 -33.58 -1.25 35.17
C TYR A 572 -33.99 -2.58 34.53
N SER A 573 -35.28 -2.68 34.27
CA SER A 573 -36.04 -3.86 33.88
C SER A 573 -35.62 -4.41 32.51
N SER A 574 -35.49 -5.72 32.47
CA SER A 574 -35.37 -6.58 31.29
C SER A 574 -36.60 -6.52 30.38
N ILE A 575 -36.41 -6.37 29.07
CA ILE A 575 -37.24 -7.02 28.05
C ILE A 575 -36.33 -7.63 26.97
N THR A 576 -36.67 -8.88 26.67
CA THR A 576 -35.99 -9.97 25.95
C THR A 576 -35.94 -9.80 24.43
N THR A 577 -34.85 -10.28 23.80
CA THR A 577 -34.98 -11.14 22.60
C THR A 577 -33.79 -12.10 22.46
N ALA A 578 -34.09 -13.30 22.00
CA ALA A 578 -33.41 -14.56 22.30
C ALA A 578 -32.19 -14.87 21.42
N GLN A 579 -31.20 -15.49 22.06
CA GLN A 579 -30.27 -16.43 21.43
C GLN A 579 -30.98 -17.76 21.17
N PHE A 580 -30.75 -18.38 20.03
CA PHE A 580 -30.94 -19.82 19.83
C PHE A 580 -29.62 -20.47 19.49
N THR A 581 -29.01 -21.08 20.50
CA THR A 581 -28.04 -22.15 20.38
C THR A 581 -28.79 -23.48 20.26
N HIS A 582 -28.48 -24.30 19.26
CA HIS A 582 -28.78 -25.73 19.31
C HIS A 582 -27.48 -26.51 19.15
N GLY A 583 -27.13 -27.26 20.21
CA GLY A 583 -26.00 -28.18 20.22
C GLY A 583 -26.37 -29.56 19.70
N LEU A 584 -25.34 -30.36 19.42
CA LEU A 584 -25.44 -31.82 19.30
C LEU A 584 -24.18 -32.47 19.91
N LYS A 585 -24.43 -33.43 20.80
CA LYS A 585 -23.47 -34.28 21.51
C LYS A 585 -23.08 -35.50 20.66
N TYR A 586 -21.93 -36.11 20.95
CA TYR A 586 -21.62 -37.55 21.18
C TYR A 586 -20.11 -37.78 20.91
N HIS A 587 -19.24 -38.01 21.91
CA HIS A 587 -18.85 -39.25 22.62
C HIS A 587 -17.79 -40.15 21.93
N ASN A 588 -16.63 -40.27 22.62
CA ASN A 588 -15.74 -41.44 22.77
C ASN A 588 -15.02 -41.98 21.50
N SER A 589 -13.71 -42.32 21.45
CA SER A 589 -12.80 -42.81 22.50
C SER A 589 -11.38 -43.09 21.96
N ARG A 590 -10.39 -43.14 22.89
CA ARG A 590 -9.05 -43.82 22.86
C ARG A 590 -7.96 -43.17 21.99
N ARG A 591 -6.68 -43.10 22.38
CA ARG A 591 -5.93 -43.53 23.58
C ARG A 591 -4.62 -42.73 23.58
N ILE A 592 -4.29 -42.13 24.72
CA ILE A 592 -3.02 -41.44 25.00
C ILE A 592 -1.96 -42.50 25.34
N ILE A 593 -0.84 -42.50 24.63
CA ILE A 593 0.40 -43.16 25.09
C ILE A 593 1.35 -42.03 25.50
N ARG A 594 1.60 -41.93 26.81
CA ARG A 594 2.62 -41.07 27.41
C ARG A 594 3.96 -41.82 27.41
N HIS A 595 5.01 -41.17 26.92
CA HIS A 595 6.39 -41.49 27.29
C HIS A 595 7.12 -40.24 27.78
N PRO A 596 8.08 -40.39 28.71
CA PRO A 596 8.51 -39.34 29.63
C PRO A 596 9.53 -38.37 29.01
N ILE A 597 9.41 -37.12 29.46
CA ILE A 597 10.33 -36.01 29.21
C ILE A 597 11.66 -36.25 29.96
N PRO A 598 12.84 -36.19 29.30
CA PRO A 598 14.09 -35.93 29.99
C PRO A 598 14.32 -34.41 30.12
N LYS A 599 14.80 -34.01 31.30
CA LYS A 599 15.18 -32.64 31.68
C LYS A 599 16.20 -32.04 30.70
N ILE A 600 15.98 -30.78 30.34
CA ILE A 600 16.96 -29.94 29.66
C ILE A 600 17.82 -29.28 30.73
N ASP A 601 19.11 -29.62 30.75
CA ASP A 601 20.14 -28.84 31.44
C ASP A 601 20.45 -27.57 30.64
N SER A 602 20.58 -26.47 31.37
CA SER A 602 20.97 -25.15 30.89
C SER A 602 22.41 -25.15 30.35
N VAL A 603 22.60 -24.72 29.11
CA VAL A 603 23.92 -24.29 28.62
C VAL A 603 23.75 -22.98 27.85
N ASP A 604 24.29 -21.92 28.45
CA ASP A 604 24.58 -20.64 27.83
C ASP A 604 25.50 -20.83 26.62
N GLY A 605 25.13 -20.22 25.49
CA GLY A 605 25.91 -20.26 24.26
C GLY A 605 25.47 -19.18 23.30
N CYS A 606 25.88 -17.94 23.56
CA CYS A 606 25.73 -16.81 22.65
C CYS A 606 26.58 -17.04 21.38
N GLY A 607 26.00 -17.71 20.39
CA GLY A 607 26.59 -17.87 19.07
C GLY A 607 26.24 -16.68 18.17
N LYS A 608 27.19 -15.78 17.97
CA LYS A 608 27.18 -14.79 16.89
C LYS A 608 27.22 -15.54 15.55
N GLY A 609 26.06 -15.74 14.93
CA GLY A 609 25.96 -16.20 13.54
C GLY A 609 26.20 -15.04 12.59
N PHE A 610 27.35 -15.02 11.93
CA PHE A 610 27.64 -14.16 10.79
C PHE A 610 26.62 -14.44 9.67
N ILE A 611 25.84 -13.43 9.29
CA ILE A 611 24.97 -13.48 8.11
C ILE A 611 25.84 -13.12 6.90
N SER A 612 26.01 -14.08 6.00
CA SER A 612 26.77 -13.95 4.76
C SER A 612 26.01 -13.11 3.72
N THR A 613 26.75 -12.26 3.01
CA THR A 613 26.33 -11.12 2.18
C THR A 613 26.28 -11.46 0.69
N MET A 614 25.31 -12.26 0.24
CA MET A 614 24.96 -12.39 -1.18
C MET A 614 23.52 -12.93 -1.29
N PHE A 615 22.54 -12.07 -1.52
CA PHE A 615 21.15 -12.47 -1.82
C PHE A 615 20.66 -11.66 -3.02
N LYS A 616 20.36 -12.35 -4.13
CA LYS A 616 19.71 -11.82 -5.34
C LYS A 616 18.32 -12.48 -5.44
N PHE A 617 17.24 -11.71 -5.32
CA PHE A 617 15.85 -12.19 -5.32
C PHE A 617 15.18 -12.02 -6.69
N CYS A 618 15.67 -12.64 -7.76
CA CYS A 618 15.00 -12.41 -9.06
C CYS A 618 13.74 -13.24 -9.13
N PHE A 619 12.59 -12.58 -9.29
CA PHE A 619 11.54 -13.15 -10.13
C PHE A 619 12.03 -12.94 -11.56
N ALA A 620 12.48 -13.97 -12.27
CA ALA A 620 12.90 -13.72 -13.66
C ALA A 620 11.68 -13.51 -14.56
#